data_AF-A0A962NFB9-F1
#
_entry.id   AF-A0A962NFB9-F1
#
_cell.length_a   1.000
_cell.length_b   1.000
_cell.length_c   1.000
_cell.angle_alpha   90.00
_cell.angle_beta   90.00
_cell.angle_gamma   90.00
#
_symmetry.space_group_name_H-M   'P 1'
#
loop_
_entity.id
_entity.type
_entity.pdbx_description
1 polymer ?
#
loop_
_entity_poly.entity_id
_entity_poly.type
_entity_poly.pdbx_seq_one_letter_code
_entity_poly.pdbx_strand_id
1 'polypeptide(L)' 'SLVESGIYQVQFQLAGPNIGTQTIELGFQCLWSVPASTPNTFWSGCQTIDLSPDAASKLRTWVDS' A
#
# COMPACT_ATOMS: atom_id res chain seq x y z
N SER A 1 11.25 -4.65 -9.67
CA SER A 1 11.17 -5.00 -8.25
C SER A 1 11.37 -3.76 -7.40
N LEU A 2 10.98 -3.81 -6.13
CA LEU A 2 11.39 -2.83 -5.13
C LEU A 2 12.77 -3.22 -4.57
N VAL A 3 13.52 -2.23 -4.08
CA VAL A 3 14.84 -2.47 -3.46
C VAL A 3 14.62 -2.87 -2.01
N GLU A 4 15.24 -3.96 -1.56
CA GLU A 4 15.19 -4.37 -0.16
C GLU A 4 15.75 -3.29 0.76
N SER A 5 15.09 -3.05 1.88
CA SER A 5 15.32 -1.91 2.79
C SER A 5 15.10 -0.52 2.17
N GLY A 6 14.60 -0.44 0.93
CA GLY A 6 14.17 0.82 0.33
C GLY A 6 12.95 1.39 1.05
N ILE A 7 12.96 2.71 1.26
CA ILE A 7 11.87 3.47 1.86
C ILE A 7 11.14 4.21 0.76
N TYR A 8 9.82 4.10 0.75
CA TYR A 8 8.95 4.65 -0.28
C TYR A 8 7.74 5.33 0.34
N GLN A 9 7.34 6.46 -0.22
CA GLN A 9 6.00 7.01 -0.03
C GLN A 9 5.17 6.63 -1.26
N VAL A 10 3.98 6.09 -1.03
CA VAL A 10 3.08 5.67 -2.09
C VAL A 10 1.70 6.24 -1.87
N GLN A 11 1.00 6.41 -2.99
CA GLN A 11 -0.38 6.84 -3.03
C GLN A 11 -1.26 5.66 -3.45
N PHE A 12 -2.21 5.27 -2.61
CA PHE A 12 -3.17 4.21 -2.91
C PHE A 12 -4.55 4.79 -3.14
N GLN A 13 -5.22 4.31 -4.19
CA GLN A 13 -6.64 4.56 -4.42
C GLN A 13 -7.45 3.41 -3.81
N LEU A 14 -8.25 3.73 -2.81
CA LEU A 14 -9.20 2.85 -2.16
C LEU A 14 -10.56 3.03 -2.85
N ALA A 15 -11.00 2.03 -3.61
CA ALA A 15 -12.34 2.02 -4.21
C ALA A 15 -13.21 1.00 -3.48
N GLY A 16 -14.40 1.41 -3.05
CA GLY A 16 -15.35 0.52 -2.37
C GLY A 16 -16.80 0.81 -2.77
N PRO A 17 -17.70 -0.18 -2.66
CA PRO A 17 -19.08 -0.10 -3.16
C PRO A 17 -19.91 1.03 -2.54
N ASN A 18 -19.57 1.48 -1.33
CA ASN A 18 -20.36 2.47 -0.57
C ASN A 18 -19.60 3.75 -0.20
N ILE A 19 -18.30 3.85 -0.53
CA ILE A 19 -17.39 4.90 -0.03
C ILE A 19 -16.78 5.75 -1.15
N GLY A 20 -17.10 5.41 -2.42
CA GLY A 20 -16.48 6.03 -3.58
C GLY A 20 -14.98 5.72 -3.66
N THR A 21 -14.28 6.47 -4.52
CA THR A 21 -12.82 6.40 -4.61
C THR A 21 -12.20 7.40 -3.64
N GLN A 22 -11.42 6.90 -2.69
CA GLN A 22 -10.62 7.71 -1.79
C GLN A 22 -9.14 7.49 -2.06
N THR A 23 -8.33 8.51 -1.82
CA THR A 23 -6.89 8.40 -1.95
C THR A 23 -6.25 8.54 -0.58
N ILE A 24 -5.33 7.61 -0.27
CA ILE A 24 -4.49 7.66 0.91
C ILE A 24 -3.02 7.70 0.51
N GLU A 25 -2.19 8.29 1.37
CA GLU A 25 -0.75 8.23 1.27
C GLU A 25 -0.20 7.44 2.46
N LEU A 26 0.81 6.60 2.20
CA LEU A 26 1.50 5.86 3.25
C LEU A 26 2.97 5.67 2.93
N GLY A 27 3.79 5.68 3.98
CA GLY A 27 5.19 5.33 3.92
C GLY A 27 5.39 3.85 4.22
N PHE A 28 6.20 3.15 3.43
CA PHE A 28 6.62 1.79 3.73
C PHE A 28 8.11 1.55 3.50
N GLN A 29 8.65 0.58 4.22
CA GLN A 29 9.94 -0.04 3.95
C GLN A 29 9.73 -1.39 3.27
N CYS A 30 10.42 -1.64 2.15
CA CYS A 30 10.43 -2.93 1.51
C CYS A 30 11.31 -3.91 2.30
N LEU A 31 10.78 -5.08 2.64
CA LEU A 31 11.49 -6.13 3.39
C LEU A 31 12.10 -7.17 2.44
N TRP A 32 11.37 -7.52 1.38
CA TRP A 32 11.80 -8.47 0.35
C TRP A 32 11.05 -8.21 -0.95
N SER A 33 11.63 -8.60 -2.09
CA SER A 33 10.99 -8.55 -3.41
C SER A 33 11.36 -9.77 -4.24
N VAL A 34 10.37 -10.54 -4.70
CA VAL A 34 10.57 -11.79 -5.46
C VAL A 34 9.76 -11.78 -6.76
N PRO A 35 10.23 -12.42 -7.85
CA PRO A 35 9.46 -12.53 -9.08
C PRO A 35 8.09 -13.20 -8.85
N ALA A 36 7.05 -12.69 -9.49
CA ALA A 36 5.74 -13.35 -9.54
C ALA A 36 5.62 -14.25 -10.79
N SER A 37 4.48 -14.92 -10.95
CA SER A 37 4.23 -15.83 -12.08
C SER A 37 4.12 -15.12 -13.44
N THR A 38 3.83 -13.82 -13.45
CA THR A 38 3.73 -13.02 -14.68
C THR A 38 5.06 -12.31 -14.98
N PRO A 39 5.55 -12.32 -16.24
CA PRO A 39 6.77 -11.61 -16.61
C PRO A 39 6.74 -10.13 -16.19
N ASN A 40 7.87 -9.63 -15.71
CA ASN A 40 8.06 -8.25 -15.23
C ASN A 40 7.16 -7.85 -14.05
N THR A 41 6.60 -8.81 -13.31
CA THR A 41 5.87 -8.56 -12.07
C THR A 41 6.58 -9.18 -10.88
N PHE A 42 6.42 -8.56 -9.70
CA PHE A 42 7.13 -8.95 -8.49
C PHE A 42 6.19 -8.86 -7.28
N TRP A 43 6.23 -9.86 -6.42
CA TRP A 43 5.67 -9.77 -5.07
C TRP A 43 6.67 -9.04 -4.18
N SER A 44 6.17 -8.13 -3.35
CA SER A 44 7.01 -7.46 -2.35
C SER A 44 6.31 -7.46 -1.00
N GLY A 45 7.04 -7.86 0.04
CA GLY A 45 6.60 -7.71 1.42
C GLY A 45 7.11 -6.37 1.93
N CYS A 46 6.21 -5.57 2.50
CA CYS A 46 6.53 -4.24 3.01
C CYS A 46 6.00 -4.06 4.43
N GLN A 47 6.68 -3.23 5.21
CA GLN A 47 6.23 -2.77 6.52
C GLN A 47 5.83 -1.29 6.40
N THR A 48 4.60 -0.95 6.82
CA THR A 48 4.19 0.45 6.94
C THR A 48 5.00 1.12 8.06
N ILE A 49 5.60 2.27 7.75
CA ILE A 49 6.40 3.05 8.70
C ILE A 49 5.77 4.41 9.02
N ASP A 50 4.89 4.91 8.14
CA ASP A 50 4.15 6.15 8.34
C ASP A 50 2.75 6.06 7.73
N LEU A 51 1.76 6.57 8.46
CA LEU A 51 0.37 6.64 8.04
C LEU A 51 -0.33 7.71 8.89
N SER A 52 -0.90 8.73 8.23
CA SER A 52 -1.62 9.78 8.95
C SER A 52 -2.91 9.24 9.61
N PRO A 53 -3.39 9.86 10.70
CA PRO A 53 -4.64 9.45 11.34
C PRO A 53 -5.86 9.48 10.39
N ASP A 54 -5.91 10.46 9.50
CA ASP A 54 -6.95 10.57 8.46
C ASP A 54 -6.87 9.40 7.47
N ALA A 55 -5.67 9.08 6.97
CA ALA A 55 -5.45 7.95 6.07
C ALA A 55 -5.79 6.61 6.76
N ALA A 56 -5.45 6.45 8.03
CA ALA A 56 -5.80 5.26 8.82
C ALA A 56 -7.31 5.10 9.00
N SER A 57 -8.04 6.19 9.23
CA SER A 57 -9.50 6.19 9.34
C SER A 57 -10.17 5.78 8.02
N LYS A 58 -9.70 6.34 6.90
CA LYS A 58 -10.16 5.99 5.54
C LYS A 58 -9.89 4.52 5.23
N LEU A 59 -8.68 4.04 5.53
CA LEU A 59 -8.30 2.65 5.33
C LEU A 59 -9.16 1.70 6.18
N ARG A 60 -9.42 2.03 7.45
CA ARG A 60 -10.31 1.25 8.32
C ARG A 60 -11.71 1.14 7.72
N THR A 61 -12.29 2.28 7.36
CA THR A 61 -13.63 2.34 6.78
C THR A 61 -13.72 1.52 5.49
N TRP A 62 -12.66 1.52 4.68
CA TRP A 62 -12.58 0.73 3.45
C TRP A 62 -12.46 -0.78 3.69
N VAL A 63 -11.72 -1.21 4.72
CA VAL A 63 -11.63 -2.64 5.08
C VAL A 63 -12.97 -3.17 5.60
N ASP A 64 -13.75 -2.32 6.27
CA ASP A 64 -15.02 -2.70 6.89
C ASP A 64 -16.23 -2.57 5.93
N SER A 65 -16.03 -2.10 4.68
CA SER A 65 -17.09 -1.87 3.67
C SER A 65 -17.33 -3.06 2.75
#